data_AF-A0A916GBG8-F1
#
_entry.id   AF-A0A916GBG8-F1
#
_cell.length_a   1.000
_cell.length_b   1.000
_cell.length_c   1.000
_cell.angle_alpha   90.00
_cell.angle_beta   90.00
_cell.angle_gamma   90.00
#
_symmetry.space_group_name_H-M   'P 1'
#
loop_
_entity.id
_entity.type
_entity.pdbx_description
1 polymer ?
#
loop_
_entity_poly.entity_id
_entity_poly.type
_entity_poly.pdbx_seq_one_letter_code
_entity_poly.pdbx_strand_id
1 'polypeptide(L)'
;MPQPTPSAAVGPRSRRSGGFTLIELMIAIAIVGILSSIATVRYLGYIEKVRVTRSILDLKTIQTEIDGLTVEGAPLPANLAAVNLQKNDPWGFPYRYLPLRDALGRRINFGAARKDRFLVPINDDYDLYSIGKNGQTAVALTSARSRDDVIRANDGAFLGLADRY
;
A
#
# COMPACT_ATOMS: atom_id res chain seq x y z
N MET A 1 38.45 3.55 -88.37
CA MET A 1 37.65 4.02 -87.23
C MET A 1 38.22 3.42 -85.95
N PRO A 2 38.61 4.22 -84.93
CA PRO A 2 39.04 3.69 -83.63
C PRO A 2 37.83 3.45 -82.70
N GLN A 3 37.89 2.37 -81.91
CA GLN A 3 36.87 1.96 -80.92
C GLN A 3 36.91 2.86 -79.67
N PRO A 4 35.78 3.15 -78.99
CA PRO A 4 35.76 3.92 -77.75
C PRO A 4 36.20 3.08 -76.54
N THR A 5 36.96 3.68 -75.63
CA THR A 5 37.34 3.08 -74.35
C THR A 5 36.20 3.16 -73.32
N PRO A 6 35.94 2.12 -72.50
CA PRO A 6 34.87 2.16 -71.52
C PRO A 6 35.24 3.03 -70.30
N SER A 7 34.34 3.96 -69.97
CA SER A 7 34.36 4.79 -68.76
C SER A 7 34.08 3.95 -67.52
N ALA A 8 34.99 3.96 -66.54
CA ALA A 8 34.84 3.22 -65.30
C ALA A 8 33.81 3.91 -64.37
N ALA A 9 32.64 3.30 -64.22
CA ALA A 9 31.63 3.73 -63.25
C ALA A 9 32.05 3.38 -61.82
N VAL A 10 32.20 4.39 -60.96
CA VAL A 10 32.43 4.21 -59.52
C VAL A 10 31.09 3.85 -58.85
N GLY A 11 30.94 2.58 -58.46
CA GLY A 11 29.76 2.09 -57.75
C GLY A 11 29.67 2.60 -56.29
N PRO A 12 28.46 2.59 -55.70
CA PRO A 12 28.21 3.12 -54.36
C PRO A 12 28.91 2.29 -53.29
N ARG A 13 29.65 2.95 -52.39
CA ARG A 13 30.30 2.31 -51.24
C ARG A 13 29.25 1.82 -50.24
N SER A 14 29.07 0.50 -50.13
CA SER A 14 28.21 -0.09 -49.10
C SER A 14 28.75 0.28 -47.71
N ARG A 15 27.94 0.96 -46.89
CA ARG A 15 28.22 1.09 -45.46
C ARG A 15 28.17 -0.30 -44.85
N ARG A 16 29.28 -0.78 -44.29
CA ARG A 16 29.30 -2.05 -43.56
C ARG A 16 28.45 -1.88 -42.30
N SER A 17 27.34 -2.60 -42.22
CA SER A 17 26.58 -2.76 -40.98
C SER A 17 27.38 -3.67 -40.04
N GLY A 18 27.92 -3.12 -38.96
CA GLY A 18 28.55 -3.92 -37.91
C GLY A 18 27.49 -4.71 -37.14
N GLY A 19 27.69 -6.02 -36.96
CA GLY A 19 26.87 -6.86 -36.09
C GLY A 19 27.43 -6.90 -34.66
N PHE A 20 26.56 -7.19 -33.68
CA PHE A 20 26.97 -7.41 -32.29
C PHE A 20 27.73 -8.74 -32.14
N THR A 21 28.72 -8.74 -31.24
CA THR A 21 29.45 -9.93 -30.83
C THR A 21 28.71 -10.68 -29.72
N LEU A 22 28.96 -12.00 -29.60
CA LEU A 22 28.41 -12.80 -28.49
C LEU A 22 28.87 -12.27 -27.12
N ILE A 23 30.11 -11.78 -27.03
CA ILE A 23 30.65 -11.25 -25.78
C ILE A 23 29.97 -9.94 -25.36
N GLU A 24 29.61 -9.06 -26.30
CA GLU A 24 28.82 -7.86 -25.99
C GLU A 24 27.44 -8.21 -25.44
N LEU A 25 26.79 -9.22 -26.02
CA LEU A 25 25.51 -9.69 -25.50
C LEU A 25 25.67 -10.29 -24.09
N MET A 26 26.71 -11.09 -23.86
CA MET A 26 26.98 -11.68 -22.54
C MET A 26 27.23 -10.62 -21.46
N ILE A 27 28.01 -9.60 -21.77
CA ILE A 27 28.27 -8.48 -20.85
C ILE A 27 26.99 -7.69 -20.60
N ALA A 28 26.20 -7.42 -21.65
CA ALA A 28 24.94 -6.69 -21.52
C ALA A 28 23.94 -7.41 -20.61
N ILE A 29 23.73 -8.72 -20.80
CA ILE A 29 22.82 -9.49 -19.94
C ILE A 29 23.35 -9.60 -18.50
N ALA A 30 24.68 -9.66 -18.31
CA ALA A 30 25.27 -9.69 -16.98
C ALA A 30 25.02 -8.38 -16.23
N ILE A 31 25.21 -7.23 -16.89
CA ILE A 31 24.93 -5.91 -16.31
C ILE A 31 23.44 -5.77 -15.97
N VAL A 32 22.55 -6.12 -16.91
CA VAL A 32 21.10 -6.08 -16.69
C VAL A 32 20.70 -6.98 -15.51
N GLY A 33 21.22 -8.20 -15.44
CA GLY A 33 20.94 -9.12 -14.33
C GLY A 33 21.32 -8.55 -12.96
N ILE A 34 22.50 -7.94 -12.85
CA ILE A 34 22.96 -7.29 -11.62
C ILE A 34 22.03 -6.13 -11.25
N LEU A 35 21.73 -5.23 -12.20
CA LEU A 35 20.86 -4.07 -11.96
C LEU A 35 19.43 -4.49 -11.59
N SER A 36 18.86 -5.47 -12.30
CA SER A 36 17.52 -6.00 -12.04
C SER A 36 17.41 -6.59 -10.63
N SER A 37 18.42 -7.32 -10.15
CA SER A 37 18.39 -7.91 -8.80
C SER A 37 18.24 -6.86 -7.69
N ILE A 38 18.97 -5.75 -7.78
CA ILE A 38 18.91 -4.63 -6.82
C ILE A 38 17.59 -3.88 -6.97
N ALA A 39 17.14 -3.66 -8.21
CA ALA A 39 15.90 -2.96 -8.51
C ALA A 39 14.69 -3.67 -7.90
N THR A 40 14.61 -5.00 -7.99
CA THR A 40 13.47 -5.78 -7.49
C THR A 40 13.23 -5.60 -6.00
N VAL A 41 14.26 -5.73 -5.15
CA VAL A 41 14.10 -5.61 -3.69
C VAL A 41 13.66 -4.19 -3.29
N ARG A 42 14.23 -3.17 -3.94
CA ARG A 42 13.85 -1.77 -3.72
C ARG A 42 12.40 -1.50 -4.14
N TYR A 43 11.98 -2.06 -5.28
CA TYR A 43 10.63 -1.92 -5.78
C TYR A 43 9.58 -2.54 -4.83
N LEU A 44 9.85 -3.74 -4.29
CA LEU A 44 8.95 -4.38 -3.32
C LEU A 44 8.75 -3.52 -2.06
N GLY A 45 9.82 -2.92 -1.52
CA GLY A 45 9.72 -2.01 -0.37
C GLY A 45 8.95 -0.72 -0.69
N TYR A 46 9.06 -0.21 -1.92
CA TYR A 46 8.28 0.95 -2.38
C TYR A 46 6.78 0.62 -2.48
N ILE A 47 6.42 -0.52 -3.08
CA ILE A 47 5.03 -0.97 -3.16
C ILE A 47 4.41 -1.10 -1.77
N GLU A 48 5.14 -1.63 -0.80
CA GLU A 48 4.64 -1.76 0.56
C GLU A 48 4.35 -0.40 1.22
N LYS A 49 5.22 0.59 1.03
CA LYS A 49 4.96 1.97 1.50
C LYS A 49 3.71 2.55 0.85
N VAL A 50 3.53 2.33 -0.45
CA VAL A 50 2.34 2.79 -1.19
C VAL A 50 1.07 2.12 -0.65
N ARG A 51 1.12 0.82 -0.32
CA ARG A 51 0.00 0.10 0.31
C ARG A 51 -0.37 0.71 1.66
N VAL A 52 0.61 0.94 2.54
CA VAL A 52 0.36 1.61 3.83
C VAL A 52 -0.28 2.98 3.64
N THR A 53 0.28 3.83 2.75
CA THR A 53 -0.30 5.14 2.45
C THR A 53 -1.73 5.05 1.91
N ARG A 54 -2.00 4.11 1.01
CA ARG A 54 -3.35 3.89 0.49
C ARG A 54 -4.31 3.45 1.60
N SER A 55 -3.85 2.61 2.52
CA SER A 55 -4.65 2.18 3.66
C SER A 55 -4.99 3.35 4.57
N ILE A 56 -4.03 4.23 4.87
CA ILE A 56 -4.25 5.47 5.63
C ILE A 56 -5.32 6.35 4.97
N LEU A 57 -5.27 6.51 3.64
CA LEU A 57 -6.26 7.27 2.88
C LEU A 57 -7.66 6.64 2.96
N ASP A 58 -7.75 5.32 2.79
CA ASP A 58 -9.01 4.60 2.90
C ASP A 58 -9.62 4.73 4.30
N LEU A 59 -8.81 4.59 5.36
CA LEU A 59 -9.24 4.80 6.75
C LEU A 59 -9.75 6.23 6.94
N LYS A 60 -9.07 7.23 6.37
CA LYS A 60 -9.50 8.63 6.44
C LYS A 60 -10.86 8.82 5.77
N THR A 61 -11.07 8.24 4.59
CA THR A 61 -12.37 8.28 3.90
C THR A 61 -13.46 7.65 4.74
N ILE A 62 -13.24 6.43 5.25
CA ILE A 62 -14.24 5.73 6.09
C ILE A 62 -14.56 6.55 7.34
N GLN A 63 -13.53 7.10 8.02
CA GLN A 63 -13.73 7.98 9.17
C GLN A 63 -14.60 9.18 8.79
N THR A 64 -14.30 9.88 7.69
CA THR A 64 -15.06 11.06 7.29
C THR A 64 -16.53 10.75 7.03
N GLU A 65 -16.84 9.62 6.41
CA GLU A 65 -18.23 9.17 6.19
C GLU A 65 -18.93 8.88 7.52
N ILE A 66 -18.28 8.19 8.46
CA ILE A 66 -18.84 7.90 9.79
C ILE A 66 -19.02 9.18 10.60
N ASP A 67 -18.03 10.07 10.61
CA ASP A 67 -18.08 11.36 11.29
C ASP A 67 -19.26 12.19 10.75
N GLY A 68 -19.48 12.18 9.42
CA GLY A 68 -20.64 12.82 8.77
C GLY A 68 -21.99 12.33 9.31
N LEU A 69 -22.17 11.01 9.45
CA LEU A 69 -23.38 10.44 10.03
C LEU A 69 -23.62 10.92 11.47
N THR A 70 -22.56 11.00 12.28
CA THR A 70 -22.70 11.46 13.67
C THR A 70 -23.03 12.95 13.77
N VAL A 71 -22.55 13.76 12.84
CA VAL A 71 -22.91 15.20 12.74
C VAL A 71 -24.39 15.36 12.39
N GLU A 72 -24.96 14.47 11.58
CA GLU A 72 -26.40 14.42 11.28
C GLU A 72 -27.26 13.89 12.43
N GLY A 73 -26.65 13.49 13.55
CA GLY A 73 -27.33 12.95 14.73
C GLY A 73 -27.63 11.47 14.66
N ALA A 74 -27.12 10.75 13.65
CA ALA A 74 -27.22 9.30 13.60
C ALA A 74 -26.25 8.65 14.61
N PRO A 75 -26.64 7.53 15.25
CA PRO A 75 -25.72 6.79 16.11
C PRO A 75 -24.60 6.14 15.29
N LEU A 76 -23.53 5.74 15.96
CA LEU A 76 -22.46 4.96 15.32
C LEU A 76 -23.04 3.70 14.66
N PRO A 77 -22.62 3.36 13.44
CA PRO A 77 -23.14 2.19 12.75
C PRO A 77 -22.74 0.91 13.49
N ALA A 78 -23.56 -0.14 13.39
CA ALA A 78 -23.24 -1.43 14.00
C ALA A 78 -22.01 -2.09 13.35
N ASN A 79 -21.82 -1.87 12.04
CA ASN A 79 -20.69 -2.34 11.25
C ASN A 79 -20.59 -1.55 9.94
N LEU A 80 -19.48 -1.68 9.20
CA LEU A 80 -19.26 -0.96 7.94
C LEU A 80 -20.25 -1.37 6.84
N ALA A 81 -20.76 -2.60 6.85
CA ALA A 81 -21.71 -3.06 5.85
C ALA A 81 -23.07 -2.34 5.97
N ALA A 82 -23.50 -2.00 7.19
CA ALA A 82 -24.74 -1.27 7.43
C ALA A 82 -24.78 0.13 6.79
N VAL A 83 -23.60 0.70 6.50
CA VAL A 83 -23.43 2.03 5.88
C VAL A 83 -22.76 1.96 4.51
N ASN A 84 -22.68 0.77 3.89
CA ASN A 84 -22.06 0.56 2.58
C ASN A 84 -20.58 0.98 2.50
N LEU A 85 -19.85 0.96 3.62
CA LEU A 85 -18.42 1.28 3.69
C LEU A 85 -17.53 0.03 3.77
N GLN A 86 -18.10 -1.16 3.58
CA GLN A 86 -17.35 -2.41 3.59
C GLN A 86 -16.33 -2.40 2.43
N LYS A 87 -15.05 -2.44 2.77
CA LYS A 87 -13.94 -2.36 1.81
C LYS A 87 -12.79 -3.26 2.24
N ASN A 88 -12.04 -3.76 1.26
CA ASN A 88 -10.80 -4.48 1.50
C ASN A 88 -9.61 -3.52 1.45
N ASP A 89 -8.66 -3.75 2.33
CA ASP A 89 -7.38 -3.08 2.39
C ASP A 89 -6.47 -3.50 1.22
N PRO A 90 -5.30 -2.86 1.05
CA PRO A 90 -4.38 -3.13 -0.05
C PRO A 90 -3.74 -4.52 -0.05
N TRP A 91 -3.86 -5.28 1.05
CA TRP A 91 -3.39 -6.67 1.15
C TRP A 91 -4.54 -7.68 0.97
N GLY A 92 -5.77 -7.20 0.79
CA GLY A 92 -6.94 -8.01 0.47
C GLY A 92 -7.79 -8.40 1.67
N PHE A 93 -7.48 -7.92 2.87
CA PHE A 93 -8.27 -8.17 4.07
C PHE A 93 -9.34 -7.10 4.27
N PRO A 94 -10.52 -7.41 4.81
CA PRO A 94 -11.52 -6.38 5.11
C PRO A 94 -11.03 -5.44 6.20
N TYR A 95 -11.31 -4.14 6.04
CA TYR A 95 -11.14 -3.19 7.14
C TYR A 95 -11.96 -3.62 8.36
N ARG A 96 -11.36 -3.49 9.54
CA ARG A 96 -11.97 -3.84 10.82
C ARG A 96 -12.55 -2.58 11.44
N TYR A 97 -13.77 -2.72 11.92
CA TYR A 97 -14.51 -1.68 12.62
C TYR A 97 -15.14 -2.27 13.88
N LEU A 98 -15.05 -1.56 14.99
CA LEU A 98 -15.67 -1.95 16.25
C LEU A 98 -16.24 -0.69 16.93
N PRO A 99 -17.58 -0.55 17.03
CA PRO A 99 -18.16 0.56 17.78
C PRO A 99 -17.92 0.36 19.26
N LEU A 100 -17.45 1.41 19.94
CA LEU A 100 -17.21 1.43 21.39
C LEU A 100 -18.32 2.19 22.14
N ARG A 101 -19.21 2.88 21.43
CA ARG A 101 -20.40 3.50 22.01
C ARG A 101 -21.68 2.99 21.37
N ASP A 102 -22.73 2.83 22.18
CA ASP A 102 -24.08 2.59 21.68
C ASP A 102 -24.77 3.89 21.23
N ALA A 103 -26.01 3.78 20.74
CA ALA A 103 -26.81 4.93 20.29
C ALA A 103 -27.14 5.95 21.40
N LEU A 104 -26.95 5.58 22.67
CA LEU A 104 -27.19 6.42 23.84
C LEU A 104 -25.87 6.94 24.43
N GLY A 105 -24.74 6.72 23.74
CA GLY A 105 -23.40 7.15 24.18
C GLY A 105 -22.79 6.28 25.28
N ARG A 106 -23.40 5.16 25.64
CA ARG A 106 -22.91 4.27 26.69
C ARG A 106 -21.76 3.42 26.16
N ARG A 107 -20.81 3.11 27.04
CA ARG A 107 -19.64 2.30 26.72
C ARG A 107 -20.02 0.85 26.42
N ILE A 108 -19.61 0.35 25.25
CA ILE A 108 -19.76 -1.04 24.81
C ILE A 108 -18.44 -1.54 24.25
N ASN A 109 -18.21 -2.86 24.24
CA ASN A 109 -17.05 -3.50 23.58
C ASN A 109 -15.64 -3.06 24.03
N PHE A 110 -15.48 -2.23 25.08
CA PHE A 110 -14.18 -1.75 25.57
C PHE A 110 -13.19 -2.85 26.00
N GLY A 111 -13.69 -4.04 26.34
CA GLY A 111 -12.83 -5.20 26.57
C GLY A 111 -12.03 -5.64 25.34
N ALA A 112 -12.63 -5.46 24.16
CA ALA A 112 -12.07 -5.80 22.85
C ALA A 112 -11.44 -4.60 22.11
N ALA A 113 -11.59 -3.38 22.64
CA ALA A 113 -11.00 -2.17 22.09
C ALA A 113 -9.48 -2.28 22.02
N ARG A 114 -8.87 -1.81 20.93
CA ARG A 114 -7.42 -1.78 20.74
C ARG A 114 -6.76 -0.91 21.81
N LYS A 115 -5.59 -1.34 22.27
CA LYS A 115 -4.93 -0.80 23.47
C LYS A 115 -3.49 -0.42 23.24
N ASP A 116 -3.09 0.67 23.86
CA ASP A 116 -1.72 1.17 23.87
C ASP A 116 -0.76 0.31 24.73
N ARG A 117 0.46 0.83 24.95
CA ARG A 117 1.48 0.17 25.78
C ARG A 117 1.09 0.02 27.25
N PHE A 118 0.16 0.84 27.73
CA PHE A 118 -0.35 0.82 29.11
C PHE A 118 -1.67 0.04 29.23
N LEU A 119 -2.06 -0.67 28.17
CA LEU A 119 -3.32 -1.42 28.07
C LEU A 119 -4.58 -0.54 28.15
N VAL A 120 -4.44 0.75 27.81
CA VAL A 120 -5.53 1.72 27.76
C VAL A 120 -6.11 1.74 26.35
N PRO A 121 -7.45 1.72 26.18
CA PRO A 121 -8.09 1.88 24.87
C PRO A 121 -7.59 3.13 24.13
N ILE A 122 -7.25 2.98 22.85
CA ILE A 122 -6.68 4.06 22.04
C ILE A 122 -7.74 5.00 21.43
N ASN A 123 -9.01 4.58 21.47
CA ASN A 123 -10.19 5.33 21.06
C ASN A 123 -11.29 5.16 22.12
N ASP A 124 -12.18 6.15 22.26
CA ASP A 124 -13.39 6.11 23.11
C ASP A 124 -14.67 6.01 22.26
N ASP A 125 -14.59 6.25 20.93
CA ASP A 125 -15.72 6.21 19.99
C ASP A 125 -15.86 4.87 19.23
N TYR A 126 -14.89 4.52 18.40
CA TYR A 126 -14.82 3.28 17.63
C TYR A 126 -13.38 2.98 17.21
N ASP A 127 -13.06 1.69 17.08
CA ASP A 127 -11.83 1.27 16.42
C ASP A 127 -12.06 1.14 14.91
N LEU A 128 -11.07 1.56 14.13
CA LEU A 128 -11.02 1.39 12.68
C LEU A 128 -9.58 1.11 12.25
N TYR A 129 -9.34 -0.01 11.57
CA TYR A 129 -7.98 -0.41 11.19
C TYR A 129 -7.92 -1.45 10.06
N SER A 130 -6.76 -1.56 9.42
CA SER A 130 -6.34 -2.69 8.57
C SER A 130 -5.42 -3.60 9.38
N ILE A 131 -5.47 -4.91 9.13
CA ILE A 131 -4.60 -5.92 9.77
C ILE A 131 -3.24 -6.10 9.08
N GLY A 132 -2.91 -5.18 8.16
CA GLY A 132 -1.61 -5.15 7.51
C GLY A 132 -1.32 -6.36 6.62
N LYS A 133 -0.04 -6.52 6.32
CA LYS A 133 0.48 -7.51 5.37
C LYS A 133 0.47 -8.93 5.94
N ASN A 134 0.72 -9.06 7.24
CA ASN A 134 0.88 -10.36 7.88
C ASN A 134 -0.47 -11.09 8.11
N GLY A 135 -1.60 -10.37 7.99
CA GLY A 135 -2.94 -10.93 8.21
C GLY A 135 -3.23 -11.33 9.66
N GLN A 136 -2.43 -10.85 10.60
CA GLN A 136 -2.52 -11.15 12.03
C GLN A 136 -2.73 -9.84 12.79
N THR A 137 -3.40 -9.92 13.93
CA THR A 137 -3.60 -8.73 14.76
C THR A 137 -3.85 -9.14 16.20
N ALA A 138 -3.71 -8.19 17.11
CA ALA A 138 -4.01 -8.32 18.53
C ALA A 138 -4.50 -6.98 19.08
N VAL A 139 -5.27 -7.08 20.18
CA VAL A 139 -5.81 -5.93 20.90
C VAL A 139 -4.71 -4.95 21.33
N ALA A 140 -3.64 -5.45 21.95
CA ALA A 140 -2.52 -4.62 22.36
C ALA A 140 -1.62 -4.29 21.15
N LEU A 141 -1.38 -3.00 20.91
CA LEU A 141 -0.53 -2.51 19.82
C LEU A 141 0.95 -2.94 19.98
N THR A 142 1.38 -3.19 21.22
CA THR A 142 2.74 -3.66 21.54
C THR A 142 3.00 -5.10 21.10
N SER A 143 1.96 -5.87 20.76
CA SER A 143 2.09 -7.24 20.27
C SER A 143 2.84 -7.27 18.93
N ALA A 144 3.76 -8.22 18.78
CA ALA A 144 4.46 -8.45 17.50
C ALA A 144 3.49 -8.72 16.33
N ARG A 145 2.30 -9.24 16.61
CA ARG A 145 1.27 -9.51 15.61
C ARG A 145 0.61 -8.25 15.05
N SER A 146 0.63 -7.14 15.78
CA SER A 146 -0.10 -5.91 15.43
C SER A 146 0.79 -4.83 14.82
N ARG A 147 2.11 -5.06 14.67
CA ARG A 147 3.06 -4.00 14.33
C ARG A 147 2.84 -3.39 12.95
N ASP A 148 2.39 -4.18 11.99
CA ASP A 148 2.07 -3.75 10.63
C ASP A 148 0.61 -3.36 10.42
N ASP A 149 -0.21 -3.38 11.48
CA ASP A 149 -1.56 -2.84 11.41
C ASP A 149 -1.52 -1.35 11.08
N VAL A 150 -2.44 -0.91 10.22
CA VAL A 150 -2.67 0.52 9.97
C VAL A 150 -3.92 0.90 10.75
N ILE A 151 -3.78 1.81 11.71
CA ILE A 151 -4.80 2.09 12.73
C ILE A 151 -5.26 3.55 12.68
N ARG A 152 -6.52 3.76 13.07
CA ARG A 152 -7.05 5.01 13.61
C ARG A 152 -6.87 5.02 15.13
N ALA A 153 -6.33 6.10 15.68
CA ALA A 153 -6.15 6.27 17.11
C ALA A 153 -6.38 7.72 17.55
N ASN A 154 -6.47 7.94 18.87
CA ASN A 154 -6.77 9.25 19.47
C ASN A 154 -8.06 9.85 18.89
N ASP A 155 -9.11 9.05 18.80
CA ASP A 155 -10.42 9.46 18.27
C ASP A 155 -10.32 10.13 16.88
N GLY A 156 -9.41 9.61 16.03
CA GLY A 156 -9.24 10.07 14.65
C GLY A 156 -8.20 11.16 14.44
N ALA A 157 -7.49 11.59 15.50
CA ALA A 157 -6.36 12.50 15.37
C ALA A 157 -5.11 11.84 14.78
N PHE A 158 -5.00 10.50 14.86
CA PHE A 158 -3.91 9.73 14.30
C PHE A 158 -4.41 8.68 13.30
N LEU A 159 -3.75 8.59 12.14
CA LEU A 159 -3.91 7.53 11.16
C LEU A 159 -2.52 7.09 10.69
N GLY A 160 -2.15 5.84 10.94
CA GLY A 160 -0.81 5.37 10.63
C GLY A 160 -0.53 3.94 11.07
N LEU A 161 0.72 3.52 10.92
CA LEU A 161 1.17 2.21 11.41
C LEU A 161 1.11 2.17 12.94
N ALA A 162 0.65 1.05 13.49
CA ALA A 162 0.58 0.80 14.92
C ALA A 162 1.96 0.89 15.60
N ASP A 163 3.04 0.48 14.93
CA ASP A 163 4.42 0.60 15.42
C ASP A 163 4.90 2.06 15.57
N ARG A 164 4.17 3.02 14.99
CA ARG A 164 4.50 4.46 15.05
C ARG A 164 3.58 5.27 15.97
N TYR A 165 2.71 4.61 16.71
CA TYR A 165 1.79 5.20 17.68
C TYR A 165 2.33 4.99 19.10
#